data_AF-A0A9P2LKC7-F1
#
_entry.id   AF-A0A9P2LKC7-F1
#
_cell.length_a   1.000
_cell.length_b   1.000
_cell.length_c   1.000
_cell.angle_alpha   90.00
_cell.angle_beta   90.00
_cell.angle_gamma   90.00
#
_symmetry.space_group_name_H-M   'P 1'
#
loop_
_entity.id
_entity.type
_entity.pdbx_description
1 polymer ?
#
loop_
_entity_poly.entity_id
_entity_poly.type
_entity_poly.pdbx_seq_one_letter_code
_entity_poly.pdbx_strand_id
1 'polypeptide(L)'
;MDKKIEYQKFLELCDYVHREILEYGKDIKFPKHLALRLRGLHKGQFIAQNNSKPLANYDYDTILLTFKICKFDILSKIRQKDNFQHEKHRINYMMVIIEDKINDVVLRIEKNKKAKQKSELIEIYDDNGAEYKTKTKEIKSSIINNLW
;
A
#
# COMPACT_ATOMS: atom_id res chain seq x y z
N MET A 1 16.50 8.97 -9.76
CA MET A 1 15.73 7.86 -10.33
C MET A 1 15.68 8.05 -11.83
N ASP A 2 16.02 7.03 -12.62
CA ASP A 2 16.00 7.17 -14.07
C ASP A 2 14.55 7.45 -14.53
N LYS A 3 14.34 8.54 -15.27
CA LYS A 3 13.00 8.97 -15.72
C LYS A 3 12.28 7.87 -16.48
N LYS A 4 13.03 6.99 -17.14
CA LYS A 4 12.50 5.83 -17.85
C LYS A 4 11.89 4.79 -16.91
N ILE A 5 12.53 4.53 -15.77
CA ILE A 5 12.04 3.58 -14.76
C ILE A 5 10.76 4.12 -14.12
N GLU A 6 10.74 5.39 -13.75
CA GLU A 6 9.55 6.03 -13.17
C GLU A 6 8.36 6.00 -14.13
N TYR A 7 8.60 6.29 -15.41
CA TYR A 7 7.57 6.21 -16.44
C TYR A 7 7.02 4.78 -16.60
N GLN A 8 7.89 3.77 -16.53
CA GLN A 8 7.46 2.37 -16.60
C GLN A 8 6.55 1.98 -15.42
N LYS A 9 6.90 2.38 -14.20
CA LYS A 9 6.06 2.17 -13.01
C LYS A 9 4.70 2.87 -13.15
N PHE A 10 4.69 4.09 -13.69
CA PHE A 10 3.45 4.81 -13.97
C PHE A 10 2.58 4.08 -15.00
N LEU A 11 3.18 3.51 -16.06
CA LEU A 11 2.44 2.72 -17.05
C LEU A 11 1.86 1.44 -16.44
N GLU A 12 2.61 0.74 -15.58
CA GLU A 12 2.12 -0.44 -14.87
C GLU A 12 0.91 -0.10 -13.99
N LEU A 13 0.99 1.00 -13.23
CA LEU A 13 -0.12 1.52 -12.45
C LEU A 13 -1.34 1.82 -13.33
N CYS A 14 -1.14 2.50 -14.47
CA CYS A 14 -2.23 2.81 -15.39
C CYS A 14 -2.88 1.54 -15.94
N ASP A 15 -2.10 0.55 -16.39
CA ASP A 15 -2.63 -0.69 -16.96
C ASP A 15 -3.41 -1.49 -15.90
N TYR A 16 -2.88 -1.57 -14.67
CA TYR A 16 -3.57 -2.23 -13.56
C TYR A 16 -4.92 -1.55 -13.25
N VAL A 17 -4.95 -0.22 -13.08
CA VAL A 17 -6.21 0.48 -12.75
C VAL A 17 -7.21 0.39 -13.91
N HIS A 18 -6.74 0.43 -15.16
CA HIS A 18 -7.61 0.28 -16.33
C HIS A 18 -8.29 -1.09 -16.38
N ARG A 19 -7.53 -2.17 -16.20
CA ARG A 19 -8.03 -3.54 -16.39
C ARG A 19 -8.67 -4.12 -15.13
N GLU A 20 -8.04 -3.92 -13.98
CA GLU A 20 -8.41 -4.63 -12.75
C GLU A 20 -9.37 -3.85 -11.85
N ILE A 21 -9.39 -2.52 -11.98
CA ILE A 21 -10.26 -1.65 -11.18
C ILE A 21 -11.43 -1.17 -12.02
N LEU A 22 -11.17 -0.54 -13.16
CA LEU A 22 -12.23 -0.07 -14.05
C LEU A 22 -12.89 -1.19 -14.86
N GLU A 23 -12.25 -2.37 -14.93
CA GLU A 23 -12.74 -3.52 -15.70
C GLU A 23 -12.95 -3.18 -17.18
N TYR A 24 -12.12 -2.29 -17.71
CA TYR A 24 -12.19 -1.85 -19.08
C TYR A 24 -11.51 -2.84 -20.02
N GLY A 25 -12.17 -3.10 -21.15
CA GLY A 25 -11.60 -3.88 -22.25
C GLY A 25 -10.38 -3.18 -22.88
N LYS A 26 -9.60 -3.94 -23.65
CA LYS A 26 -8.37 -3.45 -24.31
C LYS A 26 -8.64 -2.31 -25.29
N ASP A 27 -9.81 -2.31 -25.93
CA ASP A 27 -10.18 -1.32 -26.94
C ASP A 27 -10.77 -0.02 -26.34
N ILE A 28 -11.01 -0.01 -25.02
CA ILE A 28 -11.51 1.17 -24.32
C ILE A 28 -10.33 2.10 -24.02
N LYS A 29 -10.47 3.36 -24.42
CA LYS A 29 -9.47 4.40 -24.18
C LYS A 29 -9.27 4.65 -22.68
N PHE A 30 -8.01 4.78 -22.26
CA PHE A 30 -7.67 5.18 -20.90
C PHE A 30 -8.18 6.61 -20.58
N PRO A 31 -8.93 6.82 -19.47
CA PRO A 31 -9.46 8.12 -19.14
C PRO A 31 -8.37 9.16 -18.82
N LYS A 32 -8.35 10.28 -19.54
CA LYS A 32 -7.39 11.39 -19.28
C LYS A 32 -7.49 11.90 -17.84
N HIS A 33 -8.71 11.96 -17.30
CA HIS A 33 -8.96 12.42 -15.92
C HIS A 33 -8.29 11.52 -14.90
N LEU A 34 -8.30 10.20 -15.12
CA LEU A 34 -7.63 9.24 -14.25
C LEU A 34 -6.10 9.43 -14.28
N ALA A 35 -5.51 9.61 -15.46
CA ALA A 35 -4.06 9.89 -15.58
C ALA A 35 -3.64 11.11 -14.75
N LEU A 36 -4.44 12.17 -14.78
CA LEU A 36 -4.18 13.40 -14.04
C LEU A 36 -4.37 13.23 -12.53
N ARG A 37 -5.37 12.44 -12.09
CA ARG A 37 -5.56 12.09 -10.67
C ARG A 37 -4.40 11.24 -10.13
N LEU A 38 -3.96 10.23 -10.86
CA LEU A 38 -2.82 9.38 -10.46
C LEU A 38 -1.51 10.17 -10.35
N ARG A 39 -1.23 11.05 -11.32
CA ARG A 39 -0.07 11.96 -11.28
C ARG A 39 -0.19 13.01 -10.17
N GLY A 40 -1.41 13.46 -9.88
CA GLY A 40 -1.70 14.35 -8.76
C GLY A 40 -1.38 13.66 -7.44
N LEU A 41 -1.89 12.45 -7.26
CA LEU A 41 -1.68 11.64 -6.07
C LEU A 41 -0.19 11.40 -5.79
N HIS A 42 0.61 11.09 -6.81
CA HIS A 42 2.07 10.98 -6.69
C HIS A 42 2.71 12.21 -6.01
N LYS A 43 2.19 13.41 -6.29
CA LYS A 43 2.63 14.69 -5.70
C LYS A 43 1.88 15.08 -4.42
N GLY A 44 1.01 14.22 -3.89
CA GLY A 44 0.12 14.53 -2.76
C GLY A 44 -0.96 15.56 -3.09
N GLN A 45 -1.28 15.76 -4.37
CA GLN A 45 -2.25 16.74 -4.85
C GLN A 45 -3.52 16.04 -5.31
N PHE A 46 -4.65 16.75 -5.26
CA PHE A 46 -5.88 16.23 -5.84
C PHE A 46 -5.71 15.99 -7.36
N ILE A 47 -5.22 16.95 -8.12
CA ILE A 47 -4.98 16.76 -9.56
C ILE A 47 -3.61 17.30 -9.94
N ALA A 48 -2.97 16.66 -10.92
CA ALA A 48 -1.69 17.15 -11.42
C ALA A 48 -1.85 18.54 -12.04
N GLN A 49 -1.21 19.53 -11.43
CA GLN A 49 -1.10 20.88 -11.95
C GLN A 49 0.36 21.33 -11.95
N ASN A 50 0.75 22.16 -12.92
CA ASN A 50 2.15 22.53 -13.10
C ASN A 50 2.65 23.55 -12.07
N ASN A 51 1.76 24.35 -11.48
CA ASN A 51 2.12 25.53 -10.67
C ASN A 51 1.99 25.30 -9.16
N SER A 52 1.59 24.11 -8.74
CA SER A 52 1.37 23.76 -7.33
C SER A 52 2.57 23.03 -6.75
N LYS A 53 3.01 23.45 -5.55
CA LYS A 53 4.05 22.75 -4.80
C LYS A 53 3.59 21.34 -4.42
N PRO A 54 4.44 20.30 -4.54
CA PRO A 54 4.07 18.96 -4.11
C PRO A 54 3.88 18.95 -2.58
N LEU A 55 2.80 18.29 -2.13
CA LEU A 55 2.48 18.10 -0.71
C LEU A 55 3.05 16.76 -0.19
N ALA A 56 3.24 15.80 -1.09
CA ALA A 56 3.89 14.52 -0.82
C ALA A 56 4.67 14.05 -2.06
N ASN A 57 5.40 12.95 -1.91
CA ASN A 57 6.11 12.28 -3.00
C ASN A 57 5.98 10.75 -2.84
N TYR A 58 4.84 10.20 -3.26
CA TYR A 58 4.58 8.77 -3.16
C TYR A 58 5.10 8.05 -4.39
N ASP A 59 5.97 7.05 -4.23
CA ASP A 59 6.40 6.21 -5.35
C ASP A 59 5.19 5.54 -6.03
N TYR A 60 5.24 5.40 -7.36
CA TYR A 60 4.14 4.79 -8.11
C TYR A 60 3.88 3.33 -7.69
N ASP A 61 4.92 2.61 -7.24
CA ASP A 61 4.77 1.26 -6.70
C ASP A 61 3.95 1.25 -5.40
N THR A 62 4.11 2.27 -4.55
CA THR A 62 3.32 2.43 -3.32
C THR A 62 1.86 2.70 -3.67
N ILE A 63 1.61 3.56 -4.66
CA ILE A 63 0.24 3.82 -5.14
C ILE A 63 -0.37 2.53 -5.69
N LEU A 64 0.36 1.79 -6.53
CA LEU A 64 -0.07 0.51 -7.10
C LEU A 64 -0.36 -0.52 -6.01
N LEU A 65 0.49 -0.63 -4.99
CA LEU A 65 0.27 -1.51 -3.85
C LEU A 65 -1.00 -1.11 -3.08
N THR A 66 -1.25 0.18 -2.91
CA THR A 66 -2.47 0.69 -2.27
C THR A 66 -3.71 0.27 -3.06
N PHE A 67 -3.69 0.40 -4.39
CA PHE A 67 -4.77 -0.11 -5.25
C PHE A 67 -4.96 -1.63 -5.16
N LYS A 68 -3.87 -2.40 -5.06
CA LYS A 68 -3.95 -3.86 -4.88
C LYS A 68 -4.59 -4.23 -3.53
N ILE A 69 -4.21 -3.54 -2.46
CA ILE A 69 -4.77 -3.76 -1.11
C ILE A 69 -6.26 -3.40 -1.08
N CYS A 70 -6.63 -2.24 -1.62
CA CYS A 70 -8.02 -1.74 -1.59
C CYS A 70 -8.88 -2.26 -2.74
N LYS A 71 -8.41 -3.23 -3.54
CA LYS A 71 -9.09 -3.70 -4.76
C LYS A 71 -10.55 -4.09 -4.48
N PHE A 72 -10.75 -4.93 -3.47
CA PHE A 72 -12.08 -5.44 -3.13
C PHE A 72 -13.02 -4.32 -2.68
N ASP A 73 -12.55 -3.45 -1.78
CA ASP A 73 -13.32 -2.31 -1.27
C ASP A 73 -13.75 -1.39 -2.41
N ILE A 74 -12.83 -1.08 -3.32
CA ILE A 74 -13.11 -0.26 -4.50
C ILE A 74 -14.15 -0.95 -5.38
N LEU A 75 -13.91 -2.19 -5.81
CA LEU A 75 -14.81 -2.93 -6.71
C LEU A 75 -16.22 -3.06 -6.16
N SER A 76 -16.35 -3.34 -4.85
CA SER A 76 -17.65 -3.46 -4.18
C SER A 76 -18.52 -2.20 -4.32
N LYS A 77 -17.88 -1.02 -4.40
CA LYS A 77 -18.54 0.28 -4.54
C LYS A 77 -18.71 0.70 -5.99
N ILE A 78 -17.67 0.61 -6.81
CA ILE A 78 -17.69 1.16 -8.18
C ILE A 78 -18.53 0.34 -9.16
N ARG A 79 -18.79 -0.94 -8.88
CA ARG A 79 -19.69 -1.78 -9.68
C ARG A 79 -21.17 -1.39 -9.54
N GLN A 80 -21.53 -0.66 -8.48
CA GLN A 80 -22.88 -0.12 -8.28
C GLN A 80 -23.07 1.13 -9.16
N LYS A 81 -23.33 0.92 -10.45
CA LYS A 81 -23.32 1.98 -11.47
C LYS A 81 -24.31 3.11 -11.19
N ASP A 82 -25.47 2.79 -10.59
CA ASP A 82 -26.54 3.76 -10.32
C ASP A 82 -26.13 4.85 -9.32
N ASN A 83 -25.07 4.62 -8.53
CA ASN A 83 -24.54 5.61 -7.59
C ASN A 83 -23.69 6.71 -8.26
N PHE A 84 -23.41 6.59 -9.58
CA PHE A 84 -22.48 7.46 -10.27
C PHE A 84 -23.10 8.14 -11.48
N GLN A 85 -23.14 9.48 -11.44
CA GLN A 85 -23.65 10.33 -12.52
C GLN A 85 -22.84 10.20 -13.83
N HIS A 86 -21.51 10.07 -13.74
CA HIS A 86 -20.62 9.98 -14.90
C HIS A 86 -19.26 9.38 -14.51
N GLU A 87 -18.46 8.99 -15.51
CA GLU A 87 -17.16 8.33 -15.32
C GLU A 87 -16.23 9.10 -14.36
N LYS A 88 -16.14 10.43 -14.48
CA LYS A 88 -15.30 11.26 -13.60
C LYS A 88 -15.70 11.16 -12.13
N HIS A 89 -16.99 10.99 -11.83
CA HIS A 89 -17.48 10.89 -10.46
C HIS A 89 -17.03 9.55 -9.86
N ARG A 90 -17.15 8.47 -10.63
CA ARG A 90 -16.65 7.14 -10.25
C ARG A 90 -15.13 7.13 -10.05
N ILE A 91 -14.38 7.77 -10.94
CA ILE A 91 -12.92 7.94 -10.79
C ILE A 91 -12.59 8.74 -9.53
N ASN A 92 -13.29 9.84 -9.26
CA ASN A 92 -13.02 10.61 -8.04
C ASN A 92 -13.32 9.79 -6.78
N TYR A 93 -14.41 9.02 -6.78
CA TYR A 93 -14.79 8.18 -5.66
C TYR A 93 -13.72 7.11 -5.34
N MET A 94 -13.24 6.37 -6.35
CA MET A 94 -12.16 5.39 -6.10
C MET A 94 -10.90 6.05 -5.55
N MET A 95 -10.57 7.25 -6.04
CA MET A 95 -9.38 7.97 -5.61
C MET A 95 -9.49 8.44 -4.16
N VAL A 96 -10.69 8.78 -3.67
CA VAL A 96 -10.91 9.13 -2.26
C VAL A 96 -10.58 7.94 -1.34
N ILE A 97 -10.97 6.72 -1.72
CA ILE A 97 -10.61 5.51 -0.96
C ILE A 97 -9.08 5.34 -0.90
N ILE A 98 -8.39 5.58 -2.01
CA ILE A 98 -6.93 5.47 -2.08
C ILE A 98 -6.26 6.57 -1.26
N GLU A 99 -6.74 7.81 -1.35
CA GLU A 99 -6.22 8.96 -0.59
C GLU A 99 -6.33 8.74 0.92
N ASP A 100 -7.42 8.11 1.39
CA ASP A 100 -7.59 7.73 2.81
C ASP A 100 -6.55 6.69 3.26
N LYS A 101 -6.21 5.71 2.38
CA LYS A 101 -5.40 4.54 2.76
C LYS A 101 -3.91 4.64 2.47
N ILE A 102 -3.49 5.52 1.56
CA ILE A 102 -2.10 5.56 1.09
C ILE A 102 -1.10 5.85 2.21
N ASN A 103 -1.45 6.70 3.18
CA ASN A 103 -0.59 7.03 4.32
C ASN A 103 -0.36 5.81 5.22
N ASP A 104 -1.40 5.03 5.51
CA ASP A 104 -1.31 3.80 6.29
C ASP A 104 -0.40 2.77 5.59
N VAL A 105 -0.51 2.66 4.26
CA VAL A 105 0.33 1.77 3.47
C VAL A 105 1.79 2.20 3.53
N VAL A 106 2.09 3.50 3.41
CA VAL A 106 3.45 4.03 3.58
C VAL A 106 4.02 3.67 4.94
N LEU A 107 3.28 3.94 6.03
CA LEU A 107 3.70 3.60 7.39
C LEU A 107 3.95 2.09 7.55
N ARG A 108 3.13 1.26 6.93
CA ARG A 108 3.29 -0.20 6.94
C ARG A 108 4.55 -0.65 6.19
N ILE A 109 4.84 -0.07 5.03
CA ILE A 109 6.07 -0.34 4.28
C ILE A 109 7.29 0.03 5.12
N GLU A 110 7.28 1.20 5.78
CA GLU A 110 8.38 1.63 6.64
C GLU A 110 8.59 0.71 7.84
N LYS A 111 7.50 0.32 8.51
CA LYS A 111 7.56 -0.63 9.63
C LYS A 111 8.15 -1.97 9.18
N ASN A 112 7.73 -2.47 8.02
CA ASN A 112 8.25 -3.72 7.46
C ASN A 112 9.74 -3.61 7.10
N LYS A 113 10.19 -2.48 6.54
CA LYS A 113 11.62 -2.23 6.28
C LYS A 113 12.45 -2.26 7.57
N LYS A 114 11.99 -1.56 8.62
CA LYS A 114 12.66 -1.55 9.93
C LYS A 114 12.70 -2.94 10.58
N ALA A 115 11.64 -3.73 10.44
CA ALA A 115 11.59 -5.10 10.96
C ALA A 115 12.58 -6.03 10.24
N LYS A 116 12.69 -5.92 8.90
CA LYS A 116 13.65 -6.68 8.11
C LYS A 116 15.10 -6.36 8.51
N GLN A 117 15.44 -5.08 8.59
CA GLN A 117 16.78 -4.64 9.02
C GLN A 117 17.15 -5.18 10.41
N LYS A 118 16.21 -5.19 11.35
CA LYS A 118 16.43 -5.77 12.68
C LYS A 118 16.66 -7.28 12.63
N SER A 119 15.94 -7.99 11.76
CA SER A 119 16.06 -9.44 11.61
C SER A 119 17.40 -9.81 10.98
N GLU A 120 17.81 -9.10 9.92
CA GLU A 120 19.13 -9.27 9.28
C GLU A 120 20.28 -9.03 10.26
N LEU A 121 20.17 -8.01 11.13
CA LEU A 121 21.15 -7.80 12.19
C LEU A 121 21.20 -8.97 13.17
N ILE A 122 20.06 -9.48 13.62
CA ILE A 122 20.01 -10.64 14.53
C ILE A 122 20.65 -11.87 13.89
N GLU A 123 20.37 -12.16 12.62
CA GLU A 123 20.99 -13.27 11.89
C GLU A 123 22.52 -13.17 11.82
N ILE A 124 23.08 -11.95 11.67
CA ILE A 124 24.53 -11.72 11.68
C ILE A 124 25.13 -11.97 13.08
N TYR A 125 24.40 -11.67 14.16
CA TYR A 125 24.88 -11.86 15.53
C TYR A 125 24.69 -13.30 16.07
N ASP A 126 23.79 -14.10 15.48
CA ASP A 126 23.45 -15.47 15.92
C ASP A 126 24.39 -16.55 15.34
N ASP A 127 25.44 -16.17 14.62
CA ASP A 127 26.52 -17.08 14.17
C ASP A 127 27.37 -17.63 15.35
N ASN A 128 27.16 -17.08 16.55
CA ASN A 128 27.58 -17.67 17.83
C ASN A 128 26.33 -18.16 18.57
N GLY A 129 26.03 -19.44 18.43
CA GLY A 129 24.74 -20.05 18.81
C GLY A 129 24.11 -19.52 20.10
N ALA A 130 22.87 -19.03 19.99
CA ALA A 130 22.10 -18.52 21.11
C ALA A 130 21.87 -19.58 22.21
N GLU A 131 22.41 -19.32 23.41
CA GLU A 131 22.02 -20.05 24.62
C GLU A 131 20.58 -19.67 25.02
N TYR A 132 19.66 -20.62 24.84
CA TYR A 132 18.29 -20.50 25.31
C TYR A 132 18.23 -20.49 26.85
N LYS A 133 17.87 -19.35 27.46
CA LYS A 133 17.58 -19.25 28.90
C LYS A 133 16.07 -19.24 29.14
N THR A 134 15.54 -20.30 29.73
CA THR A 134 14.13 -20.40 30.15
C THR A 134 13.80 -19.33 31.19
N LYS A 135 12.70 -18.59 31.00
CA LYS A 135 12.21 -17.57 31.95
C LYS A 135 11.46 -18.15 33.16
N THR A 136 11.18 -19.44 33.18
CA THR A 136 10.57 -20.13 34.30
C THR A 136 11.61 -20.38 35.38
N LYS A 137 11.48 -19.70 36.52
CA LYS A 137 12.12 -20.16 37.76
C LYS A 137 11.48 -21.50 38.13
N GLU A 138 12.28 -22.54 38.34
CA GLU A 138 11.83 -23.77 38.96
C GLU A 138 11.11 -23.42 40.26
N ILE A 139 9.79 -23.58 40.27
CA ILE A 139 9.00 -23.49 41.49
C ILE A 139 9.42 -24.70 42.30
N LYS A 140 10.20 -24.47 43.38
CA LYS A 140 10.60 -25.52 44.32
C LYS A 140 9.36 -26.33 44.72
N SER A 141 9.43 -27.64 44.49
CA SER A 141 8.36 -28.63 44.64
C SER A 141 7.69 -28.70 46.02
N SER A 142 8.21 -27.97 47.02
CA SER A 142 7.67 -27.95 48.38
C SER A 142 6.25 -27.38 48.48
N ILE A 143 5.81 -26.55 47.53
CA ILE A 143 4.45 -25.99 47.53
C ILE A 143 3.42 -27.02 47.03
N ILE A 144 3.83 -27.94 46.14
CA ILE A 144 2.93 -28.94 45.53
C ILE A 144 2.67 -30.12 46.47
N ASN A 145 3.62 -30.41 47.37
CA ASN A 145 3.51 -31.54 48.32
C ASN A 145 2.51 -31.33 49.47
N ASN A 146 1.96 -30.12 49.65
CA ASN A 146 0.98 -29.81 50.69
C ASN A 146 -0.46 -29.69 50.14
N LEU A 147 -0.69 -30.06 48.88
CA LEU A 147 -1.99 -29.99 48.20
C LEU A 147 -2.67 -31.35 48.01
N TRP A 148 -2.20 -32.39 48.72
CA TRP A 148 -2.82 -33.71 48.79
C TRP A 148 -3.02 -34.13 50.25
#